data_AF-A0A7X8W377-F1
#
_entry.id   AF-A0A7X8W377-F1
#
_cell.length_a   1.000
_cell.length_b   1.000
_cell.length_c   1.000
_cell.angle_alpha   90.00
_cell.angle_beta   90.00
_cell.angle_gamma   90.00
#
_symmetry.space_group_name_H-M   'P 1'
#
loop_
_entity.id
_entity.type
_entity.pdbx_description
1 polymer ?
#
loop_
_entity_poly.entity_id
_entity_poly.type
_entity_poly.pdbx_seq_one_letter_code
_entity_poly.pdbx_strand_id
1 'polypeptide(L)'
;MAPYCFVNLFANCIALITPPELSSTKIPEFGYISLFKGCSSLQKAPKLPVKKLANSCYASMFSNCINLKEAPEIPAQKLFPACYANMFAGCTSLSKAPILIADVLVERCYLYMFTDCNNLNEVTCLATDSSAENCLFLPTDPQIVFIVKDKNITNNLNPFDYSNLKLQEYK
;
A
#
# COMPACT_ATOMS: atom_id res chain seq x y z
N MET A 1 20.70 3.37 -13.07
CA MET A 1 20.32 2.15 -12.33
C MET A 1 19.21 1.50 -13.12
N ALA A 2 19.31 0.20 -13.45
CA ALA A 2 18.38 -0.48 -14.35
C ALA A 2 17.03 -0.76 -13.68
N PRO A 3 15.89 -0.79 -14.42
CA PRO A 3 14.60 -1.19 -13.84
C PRO A 3 14.69 -2.59 -13.21
N TYR A 4 13.77 -2.92 -12.30
CA TYR A 4 13.72 -4.23 -11.62
C TYR A 4 14.94 -4.54 -10.72
N CYS A 5 15.53 -3.54 -10.09
CA CYS A 5 16.48 -3.80 -9.01
C CYS A 5 15.74 -4.46 -7.82
N PHE A 6 16.42 -5.30 -7.02
CA PHE A 6 15.91 -5.92 -5.77
C PHE A 6 14.55 -6.65 -5.84
N VAL A 7 14.04 -6.95 -7.03
CA VAL A 7 12.78 -7.69 -7.19
C VAL A 7 12.88 -9.06 -6.53
N ASN A 8 11.90 -9.41 -5.69
CA ASN A 8 11.80 -10.72 -5.03
C ASN A 8 13.02 -11.12 -4.17
N LEU A 9 13.92 -10.20 -3.79
CA LEU A 9 15.21 -10.57 -3.17
C LEU A 9 15.06 -11.45 -1.91
N PHE A 10 14.03 -11.18 -1.09
CA PHE A 10 13.70 -11.95 0.11
C PHE A 10 12.34 -12.66 -0.02
N ALA A 11 11.81 -12.84 -1.23
CA ALA A 11 10.53 -13.48 -1.41
C ALA A 11 10.54 -14.92 -0.85
N ASN A 12 9.50 -15.27 -0.11
CA ASN A 12 9.29 -16.54 0.58
C ASN A 12 10.39 -16.92 1.59
N CYS A 13 11.13 -15.94 2.11
CA CYS A 13 12.01 -16.15 3.26
C CYS A 13 11.17 -16.36 4.54
N ILE A 14 10.60 -17.56 4.71
CA ILE A 14 9.68 -17.88 5.81
C ILE A 14 10.33 -17.82 7.19
N ALA A 15 11.66 -17.83 7.30
CA ALA A 15 12.39 -17.69 8.56
C ALA A 15 12.79 -16.23 8.87
N LEU A 16 12.51 -15.28 7.97
CA LEU A 16 12.87 -13.87 8.16
C LEU A 16 11.93 -13.21 9.16
N ILE A 17 12.39 -13.03 10.39
CA ILE A 17 11.62 -12.37 11.46
C ILE A 17 11.87 -10.86 11.46
N THR A 18 13.12 -10.46 11.27
CA THR A 18 13.57 -9.07 11.25
C THR A 18 14.10 -8.76 9.86
N PRO A 19 13.55 -7.76 9.15
CA PRO A 19 13.99 -7.41 7.82
C PRO A 19 15.33 -6.67 7.88
N PRO A 20 16.18 -6.79 6.84
CA PRO A 20 17.36 -5.95 6.71
C PRO A 20 16.97 -4.48 6.52
N GLU A 21 17.88 -3.58 6.88
CA GLU A 21 17.74 -2.15 6.58
C GLU A 21 17.82 -1.91 5.07
N LEU A 22 16.90 -1.11 4.54
CA LEU A 22 16.90 -0.71 3.14
C LEU A 22 17.65 0.63 3.02
N SER A 23 18.90 0.58 2.58
CA SER A 23 19.77 1.77 2.51
C SER A 23 19.61 2.57 1.22
N SER A 24 19.06 1.98 0.16
CA SER A 24 18.97 2.64 -1.14
C SER A 24 17.75 3.56 -1.22
N THR A 25 18.01 4.86 -1.33
CA THR A 25 17.01 5.95 -1.36
C THR A 25 16.60 6.37 -2.77
N LYS A 26 17.31 5.87 -3.80
CA LYS A 26 17.05 6.13 -5.22
C LYS A 26 16.93 4.81 -5.94
N ILE A 27 15.71 4.46 -6.31
CA ILE A 27 15.36 3.18 -6.92
C ILE A 27 14.64 3.46 -8.24
N PRO A 28 14.99 2.76 -9.34
CA PRO A 28 14.30 2.89 -10.61
C PRO A 28 12.90 2.23 -10.56
N GLU A 29 12.15 2.31 -11.65
CA GLU A 29 10.87 1.62 -11.78
C GLU A 29 10.99 0.13 -11.39
N PHE A 30 9.96 -0.37 -10.71
CA PHE A 30 9.86 -1.75 -10.20
C PHE A 30 10.90 -2.16 -9.15
N GLY A 31 11.69 -1.25 -8.59
CA GLY A 31 12.91 -1.65 -7.90
C GLY A 31 12.82 -2.13 -6.43
N TYR A 32 11.63 -2.25 -5.84
CA TYR A 32 11.40 -3.02 -4.59
C TYR A 32 10.15 -3.90 -4.67
N ILE A 33 9.72 -4.23 -5.90
CA ILE A 33 8.53 -5.05 -6.11
C ILE A 33 8.71 -6.43 -5.45
N SER A 34 7.71 -6.84 -4.68
CA SER A 34 7.66 -8.14 -4.00
C SER A 34 8.87 -8.47 -3.13
N LEU A 35 9.62 -7.47 -2.65
CA LEU A 35 10.89 -7.66 -1.95
C LEU A 35 10.81 -8.68 -0.80
N PHE A 36 9.74 -8.63 0.00
CA PHE A 36 9.47 -9.51 1.14
C PHE A 36 8.21 -10.36 0.96
N LYS A 37 7.71 -10.52 -0.28
CA LYS A 37 6.48 -11.27 -0.55
C LYS A 37 6.57 -12.68 0.06
N GLY A 38 5.57 -13.09 0.83
CA GLY A 38 5.51 -14.43 1.44
C GLY A 38 6.48 -14.66 2.61
N CYS A 39 7.09 -13.61 3.17
CA CYS A 39 7.85 -13.71 4.42
C CYS A 39 6.91 -13.92 5.60
N SER A 40 6.42 -15.15 5.76
CA SER A 40 5.35 -15.47 6.71
C SER A 40 5.73 -15.23 8.17
N SER A 41 7.01 -15.29 8.57
CA SER A 41 7.45 -14.99 9.93
C SER A 41 7.79 -13.51 10.20
N LEU A 42 7.70 -12.64 9.19
CA LEU A 42 8.03 -11.22 9.34
C LEU A 42 7.00 -10.53 10.22
N GLN A 43 7.42 -10.05 11.39
CA GLN A 43 6.51 -9.42 12.36
C GLN A 43 6.47 -7.90 12.27
N LYS A 44 7.55 -7.29 11.78
CA LYS A 44 7.73 -5.84 11.63
C LYS A 44 8.29 -5.54 10.27
N ALA A 45 7.74 -4.53 9.60
CA ALA A 45 8.27 -4.03 8.34
C ALA A 45 9.50 -3.14 8.57
N PRO A 46 10.46 -3.09 7.62
CA PRO A 46 11.52 -2.09 7.64
C PRO A 46 10.97 -0.70 7.29
N LYS A 47 11.76 0.34 7.58
CA LYS A 47 11.49 1.69 7.06
C LYS A 47 11.64 1.71 5.54
N LEU A 48 10.80 2.49 4.87
CA LEU A 48 10.80 2.66 3.42
C LEU A 48 11.66 3.88 3.02
N PRO A 49 12.83 3.68 2.37
CA PRO A 49 13.81 4.75 2.16
C PRO A 49 13.51 5.64 0.94
N VAL A 50 12.73 5.16 -0.03
CA VAL A 50 12.43 5.88 -1.27
C VAL A 50 11.27 6.82 -1.05
N LYS A 51 11.55 8.12 -1.04
CA LYS A 51 10.56 9.21 -0.93
C LYS A 51 10.08 9.74 -2.29
N LYS A 52 10.86 9.50 -3.36
CA LYS A 52 10.51 9.85 -4.74
C LYS A 52 10.22 8.56 -5.48
N LEU A 53 8.93 8.21 -5.53
CA LEU A 53 8.51 6.94 -6.11
C LEU A 53 8.68 6.94 -7.63
N ALA A 54 8.68 5.73 -8.16
CA ALA A 54 8.54 5.42 -9.57
C ALA A 54 7.41 4.39 -9.73
N ASN A 55 7.08 4.04 -10.97
CA ASN A 55 6.04 3.05 -11.27
C ASN A 55 6.28 1.74 -10.50
N SER A 56 5.24 1.26 -9.82
CA SER A 56 5.25 0.00 -9.07
C SER A 56 6.41 -0.19 -8.08
N CYS A 57 7.01 0.90 -7.58
CA CYS A 57 8.23 0.86 -6.78
C CYS A 57 8.16 -0.13 -5.61
N TYR A 58 7.05 -0.12 -4.84
CA TYR A 58 6.82 -0.97 -3.69
C TYR A 58 5.66 -1.96 -3.87
N ALA A 59 5.27 -2.23 -5.12
CA ALA A 59 4.15 -3.11 -5.39
C ALA A 59 4.37 -4.52 -4.79
N SER A 60 3.35 -5.07 -4.14
CA SER A 60 3.37 -6.40 -3.49
C SER A 60 4.48 -6.62 -2.46
N MET A 61 5.17 -5.58 -1.99
CA MET A 61 6.40 -5.70 -1.20
C MET A 61 6.25 -6.62 0.02
N PHE A 62 5.12 -6.57 0.72
CA PHE A 62 4.80 -7.39 1.89
C PHE A 62 3.62 -8.34 1.67
N SER A 63 3.22 -8.59 0.42
CA SER A 63 2.09 -9.48 0.15
C SER A 63 2.32 -10.86 0.80
N ASN A 64 1.29 -11.42 1.44
CA ASN A 64 1.30 -12.68 2.18
C ASN A 64 2.29 -12.74 3.37
N CYS A 65 2.68 -11.59 3.94
CA CYS A 65 3.36 -11.53 5.23
C CYS A 65 2.35 -11.73 6.38
N ILE A 66 1.89 -12.96 6.57
CA ILE A 66 0.73 -13.27 7.43
C ILE A 66 0.90 -12.88 8.90
N ASN A 67 2.14 -12.76 9.42
CA ASN A 67 2.41 -12.37 10.81
C ASN A 67 2.78 -10.89 10.98
N LEU A 68 2.75 -10.09 9.91
CA LEU A 68 3.01 -8.65 9.97
C LEU A 68 1.84 -7.97 10.69
N LYS A 69 2.10 -7.36 11.86
CA LYS A 69 1.04 -6.78 12.71
C LYS A 69 0.78 -5.31 12.45
N GLU A 70 1.82 -4.58 12.05
CA GLU A 70 1.79 -3.12 11.86
C GLU A 70 2.46 -2.79 10.53
N ALA A 71 1.80 -1.94 9.73
CA ALA A 71 2.35 -1.46 8.48
C ALA A 71 3.44 -0.39 8.74
N PRO A 72 4.45 -0.30 7.86
CA PRO A 72 5.40 0.81 7.86
C PRO A 72 4.72 2.12 7.44
N GLU A 73 5.33 3.23 7.83
CA GLU A 73 4.96 4.55 7.31
C GLU A 73 5.18 4.63 5.79
N ILE A 74 4.21 5.22 5.08
CA ILE A 74 4.27 5.43 3.64
C ILE A 74 4.96 6.77 3.34
N PRO A 75 6.15 6.77 2.71
CA PRO A 75 7.07 7.91 2.75
C PRO A 75 6.79 9.02 1.72
N ALA A 76 5.81 8.86 0.84
CA ALA A 76 5.67 9.70 -0.35
C ALA A 76 4.22 10.13 -0.60
N GLN A 77 4.02 11.43 -0.76
CA GLN A 77 2.73 12.06 -1.09
C GLN A 77 2.51 12.18 -2.60
N LYS A 78 3.61 12.29 -3.37
CA LYS A 78 3.56 12.25 -4.83
C LYS A 78 3.57 10.79 -5.30
N LEU A 79 2.42 10.33 -5.76
CA LEU A 79 2.20 8.95 -6.18
C LEU A 79 2.51 8.75 -7.67
N PHE A 80 2.72 7.49 -8.02
CA PHE A 80 2.93 7.01 -9.39
C PHE A 80 2.05 5.78 -9.64
N PRO A 81 1.79 5.43 -10.90
CA PRO A 81 0.99 4.26 -11.26
C PRO A 81 1.40 3.01 -10.48
N ALA A 82 0.42 2.38 -9.82
CA ALA A 82 0.55 1.14 -9.05
C ALA A 82 1.69 1.10 -8.01
N CYS A 83 2.21 2.26 -7.55
CA CYS A 83 3.42 2.32 -6.72
C CYS A 83 3.34 1.54 -5.40
N TYR A 84 2.15 1.35 -4.84
CA TYR A 84 1.88 0.55 -3.64
C TYR A 84 0.81 -0.53 -3.85
N ALA A 85 0.53 -0.90 -5.11
CA ALA A 85 -0.48 -1.90 -5.42
C ALA A 85 -0.16 -3.24 -4.73
N ASN A 86 -1.17 -3.88 -4.12
CA ASN A 86 -1.09 -5.15 -3.40
C ASN A 86 -0.07 -5.19 -2.25
N MET A 87 0.44 -4.03 -1.77
CA MET A 87 1.59 -3.99 -0.87
C MET A 87 1.42 -4.88 0.37
N PHE A 88 0.20 -4.94 0.95
CA PHE A 88 -0.13 -5.74 2.11
C PHE A 88 -1.18 -6.83 1.84
N ALA A 89 -1.44 -7.17 0.57
CA ALA A 89 -2.44 -8.19 0.22
C ALA A 89 -2.13 -9.53 0.91
N GLY A 90 -3.09 -10.10 1.65
CA GLY A 90 -2.93 -11.34 2.41
C GLY A 90 -2.21 -11.19 3.76
N CYS A 91 -1.98 -9.97 4.26
CA CYS A 91 -1.42 -9.76 5.60
C CYS A 91 -2.50 -9.95 6.67
N THR A 92 -2.84 -11.20 6.96
CA THR A 92 -4.00 -11.53 7.83
C THR A 92 -3.85 -11.06 9.28
N SER A 93 -2.64 -10.91 9.82
CA SER A 93 -2.42 -10.37 11.18
C SER A 93 -2.32 -8.84 11.26
N LEU A 94 -2.41 -8.13 10.13
CA LEU A 94 -2.26 -6.69 10.09
C LEU A 94 -3.47 -6.02 10.76
N SER A 95 -3.25 -5.40 11.91
CA SER A 95 -4.31 -4.72 12.69
C SER A 95 -4.17 -3.20 12.71
N LYS A 96 -3.02 -2.68 12.27
CA LYS A 96 -2.77 -1.25 12.13
C LYS A 96 -2.30 -0.93 10.71
N ALA A 97 -3.18 -0.31 9.94
CA ALA A 97 -2.85 0.25 8.63
C ALA A 97 -2.04 1.56 8.77
N PRO A 98 -1.27 1.94 7.74
CA PRO A 98 -0.69 3.26 7.67
C PRO A 98 -1.74 4.29 7.27
N ILE A 99 -1.52 5.55 7.65
CA ILE A 99 -2.25 6.67 7.05
C ILE A 99 -1.73 6.83 5.61
N LEU A 100 -2.62 6.75 4.64
CA LEU A 100 -2.28 7.03 3.24
C LEU A 100 -2.35 8.53 3.02
N ILE A 101 -1.29 9.13 2.48
CA ILE A 101 -1.24 10.56 2.16
C ILE A 101 -0.92 10.70 0.68
N ALA A 102 -1.68 11.53 -0.02
CA ALA A 102 -1.47 11.81 -1.43
C ALA A 102 -1.76 13.28 -1.75
N ASP A 103 -0.97 13.89 -2.64
CA ASP A 103 -1.40 15.13 -3.28
C ASP A 103 -2.53 14.79 -4.25
N VAL A 104 -2.25 13.92 -5.20
CA VAL A 104 -3.17 13.45 -6.23
C VAL A 104 -3.09 11.93 -6.25
N LEU A 105 -4.24 11.25 -6.13
CA LEU A 105 -4.30 9.82 -6.40
C LEU A 105 -3.95 9.57 -7.87
N VAL A 106 -3.33 8.43 -8.15
CA VAL A 106 -2.92 8.05 -9.51
C VAL A 106 -3.46 6.66 -9.80
N GLU A 107 -3.66 6.34 -11.07
CA GLU A 107 -4.16 5.04 -11.52
C GLU A 107 -3.58 3.87 -10.71
N ARG A 108 -4.47 3.09 -10.08
CA ARG A 108 -4.13 1.87 -9.33
C ARG A 108 -3.12 2.06 -8.18
N CYS A 109 -2.89 3.28 -7.70
CA CYS A 109 -1.82 3.58 -6.74
C CYS A 109 -1.84 2.72 -5.46
N TYR A 110 -3.02 2.40 -4.96
CA TYR A 110 -3.28 1.56 -3.78
C TYR A 110 -4.16 0.34 -4.10
N LEU A 111 -4.20 -0.07 -5.37
CA LEU A 111 -5.08 -1.15 -5.84
C LEU A 111 -4.83 -2.43 -5.03
N TYR A 112 -5.88 -3.03 -4.47
CA TYR A 112 -5.83 -4.27 -3.67
C TYR A 112 -4.83 -4.24 -2.51
N MET A 113 -4.43 -3.04 -2.04
CA MET A 113 -3.36 -2.90 -1.05
C MET A 113 -3.63 -3.69 0.24
N PHE A 114 -4.91 -3.82 0.64
CA PHE A 114 -5.35 -4.49 1.87
C PHE A 114 -6.32 -5.66 1.61
N THR A 115 -6.31 -6.26 0.42
CA THR A 115 -7.08 -7.48 0.16
C THR A 115 -6.70 -8.58 1.15
N ASP A 116 -7.67 -9.31 1.69
CA ASP A 116 -7.50 -10.39 2.68
C ASP A 116 -6.78 -9.97 3.98
N CYS A 117 -6.88 -8.68 4.36
CA CYS A 117 -6.39 -8.16 5.65
C CYS A 117 -7.46 -8.26 6.75
N ASN A 118 -7.81 -9.47 7.15
CA ASN A 118 -9.01 -9.77 7.95
C ASN A 118 -9.01 -9.18 9.39
N ASN A 119 -7.86 -8.75 9.93
CA ASN A 119 -7.76 -8.14 11.26
C ASN A 119 -7.74 -6.60 11.24
N LEU A 120 -7.89 -6.02 10.05
CA LEU A 120 -7.91 -4.59 9.86
C LEU A 120 -9.35 -4.08 9.89
N ASN A 121 -9.61 -2.99 10.60
CA ASN A 121 -10.96 -2.44 10.75
C ASN A 121 -11.14 -1.10 10.02
N GLU A 122 -10.06 -0.32 9.91
CA GLU A 122 -10.13 1.03 9.35
C GLU A 122 -8.84 1.38 8.59
N VAL A 123 -9.01 2.08 7.47
CA VAL A 123 -7.93 2.71 6.71
C VAL A 123 -8.31 4.16 6.44
N THR A 124 -7.41 5.08 6.77
CA THR A 124 -7.57 6.51 6.44
C THR A 124 -6.69 6.89 5.26
N CYS A 125 -7.28 7.55 4.27
CA CYS A 125 -6.62 8.17 3.14
C CYS A 125 -6.88 9.68 3.14
N LEU A 126 -5.81 10.46 3.09
CA LEU A 126 -5.82 11.92 2.99
C LEU A 126 -5.32 12.29 1.60
N ALA A 127 -6.20 12.77 0.73
CA ALA A 127 -5.85 13.17 -0.63
C ALA A 127 -6.27 14.62 -0.90
N THR A 128 -5.50 15.37 -1.69
CA THR A 128 -5.98 16.67 -2.21
C THR A 128 -6.89 16.47 -3.41
N ASP A 129 -6.70 15.40 -4.17
CA ASP A 129 -7.53 14.98 -5.30
C ASP A 129 -7.63 13.44 -5.34
N SER A 130 -8.86 12.91 -5.22
CA SER A 130 -9.16 11.47 -5.26
C SER A 130 -9.80 10.98 -6.56
N SER A 131 -9.79 11.80 -7.63
CA SER A 131 -10.45 11.51 -8.92
C SER A 131 -9.89 10.33 -9.72
N ALA A 132 -8.78 9.74 -9.30
CA ALA A 132 -8.11 8.68 -10.05
C ALA A 132 -8.90 7.36 -10.08
N GLU A 133 -8.96 6.79 -11.28
CA GLU A 133 -9.60 5.51 -11.53
C GLU A 133 -8.87 4.35 -10.82
N ASN A 134 -9.65 3.43 -10.26
CA ASN A 134 -9.19 2.15 -9.73
C ASN A 134 -8.05 2.24 -8.70
N CYS A 135 -7.78 3.40 -8.08
CA CYS A 135 -6.72 3.48 -7.07
C CYS A 135 -7.11 2.78 -5.76
N LEU A 136 -8.39 2.85 -5.39
CA LEU A 136 -8.93 2.23 -4.18
C LEU A 136 -9.92 1.14 -4.58
N PHE A 137 -9.42 -0.04 -4.96
CA PHE A 137 -10.28 -1.22 -4.92
C PHE A 137 -10.43 -1.60 -3.46
N LEU A 138 -11.62 -1.34 -2.92
CA LEU A 138 -11.95 -1.75 -1.56
C LEU A 138 -12.06 -3.27 -1.57
N PRO A 139 -11.41 -3.97 -0.64
CA PRO A 139 -11.59 -5.41 -0.56
C PRO A 139 -13.09 -5.71 -0.43
N THR A 140 -13.54 -6.79 -1.06
CA THR A 140 -14.89 -7.35 -0.86
C THR A 140 -15.14 -7.80 0.58
N ASP A 141 -14.20 -7.53 1.49
CA ASP A 141 -14.30 -7.79 2.92
C ASP A 141 -15.17 -6.70 3.56
N PRO A 142 -16.39 -7.07 4.03
CA PRO A 142 -17.35 -6.13 4.57
C PRO A 142 -16.90 -5.45 5.88
N GLN A 143 -15.72 -5.77 6.42
CA GLN A 143 -15.28 -5.28 7.74
C GLN A 143 -14.38 -4.04 7.70
N ILE A 144 -13.64 -3.79 6.61
CA ILE A 144 -12.72 -2.64 6.57
C ILE A 144 -13.47 -1.38 6.14
N VAL A 145 -13.53 -0.39 7.03
CA VAL A 145 -14.03 0.95 6.73
C VAL A 145 -12.91 1.77 6.10
N PHE A 146 -13.13 2.26 4.88
CA PHE A 146 -12.19 3.18 4.23
C PHE A 146 -12.68 4.61 4.35
N ILE A 147 -11.87 5.47 4.96
CA ILE A 147 -12.15 6.89 5.12
C ILE A 147 -11.29 7.65 4.12
N VAL A 148 -11.90 8.26 3.10
CA VAL A 148 -11.20 9.12 2.15
C VAL A 148 -11.57 10.56 2.43
N LYS A 149 -10.58 11.35 2.83
CA LYS A 149 -10.70 12.80 3.02
C LYS A 149 -10.14 13.49 1.79
N ASP A 150 -11.03 14.01 0.95
CA ASP A 150 -10.71 14.74 -0.27
C ASP A 150 -11.03 16.23 -0.09
N LYS A 151 -10.14 17.11 -0.56
CA LYS A 151 -10.35 18.58 -0.55
C LYS A 151 -11.25 19.07 -1.69
N ASN A 152 -11.36 18.32 -2.78
CA ASN A 152 -12.02 18.77 -4.01
C ASN A 152 -13.26 17.95 -4.40
N ILE A 153 -13.70 16.98 -3.58
CA ILE A 153 -14.81 16.02 -3.80
C ILE A 153 -15.35 16.06 -5.25
N THR A 154 -14.57 15.52 -6.18
CA THR A 154 -15.07 15.24 -7.53
C THR A 154 -15.48 13.77 -7.53
N ASN A 155 -16.78 13.50 -7.43
CA ASN A 155 -17.39 12.15 -7.31
C ASN A 155 -17.11 11.22 -8.52
N ASN A 156 -15.85 10.85 -8.76
CA ASN A 156 -15.40 9.95 -9.83
C ASN A 156 -14.80 8.65 -9.29
N LEU A 157 -15.05 8.31 -8.03
CA LEU A 157 -14.82 6.97 -7.53
C LEU A 157 -15.83 6.03 -8.21
N ASN A 158 -15.33 5.03 -8.95
CA ASN A 158 -16.10 4.17 -9.85
C ASN A 158 -17.19 3.38 -9.10
N PRO A 159 -18.50 3.45 -9.44
CA PRO A 159 -19.63 3.10 -8.56
C PRO A 159 -19.76 1.64 -8.06
N PHE A 160 -18.84 0.74 -8.40
CA PHE A 160 -19.05 -0.70 -8.29
C PHE A 160 -18.68 -1.35 -6.94
N ASP A 161 -18.10 -0.64 -5.96
CA ASP A 161 -17.48 -1.34 -4.79
C ASP A 161 -17.57 -0.64 -3.42
N TYR A 162 -18.56 0.23 -3.18
CA TYR A 162 -18.52 1.18 -2.05
C TYR A 162 -19.53 0.97 -0.92
N SER A 163 -19.82 -0.26 -0.50
CA SER A 163 -20.66 -0.46 0.70
C SER A 163 -20.01 0.09 1.98
N ASN A 164 -18.67 0.14 2.05
CA ASN A 164 -17.90 0.53 3.24
C ASN A 164 -17.03 1.80 3.08
N LEU A 165 -17.17 2.51 1.96
CA LEU A 165 -16.46 3.76 1.74
C LEU A 165 -17.15 4.91 2.49
N LYS A 166 -16.39 5.66 3.28
CA LYS A 166 -16.82 6.92 3.88
C LYS A 166 -16.01 8.06 3.24
N LEU A 167 -16.64 8.80 2.35
CA LEU A 167 -16.09 10.05 1.81
C LEU A 167 -16.37 11.19 2.79
N GLN A 168 -15.35 11.97 3.09
CA GLN A 168 -15.44 13.13 3.97
C GLN A 168 -14.75 14.33 3.32
N GLU A 169 -15.36 15.50 3.40
CA GLU A 169 -14.66 16.75 3.13
C GLU A 169 -13.77 17.07 4.32
N TYR A 170 -12.53 17.47 4.08
CA TYR A 170 -11.64 17.96 5.13
C TYR A 170 -11.10 19.35 4.75
N LYS A 171 -11.33 20.32 5.63
CA LYS A 171 -10.96 21.73 5.45
C LYS A 171 -9.46 21.96 5.67
#